data_AF-A0A2E1TL02-F1
#
_entry.id   AF-A0A2E1TL02-F1
#
_cell.length_a   1.000
_cell.length_b   1.000
_cell.length_c   1.000
_cell.angle_alpha   90.00
_cell.angle_beta   90.00
_cell.angle_gamma   90.00
#
_symmetry.space_group_name_H-M   'P 1'
#
loop_
_entity.id
_entity.type
_entity.pdbx_description
1 polymer ?
#
loop_
_entity_poly.entity_id
_entity_poly.type
_entity_poly.pdbx_seq_one_letter_code
_entity_poly.pdbx_strand_id
1 'polypeptide(L)'
;MFRKFQPFWLLVIGAILGIFISLNFSARADRSTTGPLPIDELRAFTEVFGRIKNDYVETVDDKKLIKEAINGMLSGLDPHSAYLDADAFKELKV
;
A
#
# COMPACT_ATOMS: atom_id res chain seq x y z
N MET A 1 36.73 24.76 49.14
CA MET A 1 35.69 25.34 48.25
C MET A 1 35.90 24.75 46.85
N PHE A 2 34.88 24.56 46.00
CA PHE A 2 34.91 23.95 44.65
C PHE A 2 34.55 22.44 44.52
N ARG A 3 33.25 22.13 44.67
CA ARG A 3 32.59 20.90 44.14
C ARG A 3 31.17 21.25 43.65
N LYS A 4 31.01 21.99 42.55
CA LYS A 4 29.67 22.24 41.94
C LYS A 4 29.59 22.30 40.41
N PHE A 5 30.69 22.09 39.66
CA PHE A 5 30.68 22.11 38.18
C PHE A 5 30.53 20.73 37.49
N GLN A 6 30.31 19.67 38.25
CA GLN A 6 30.27 18.30 37.74
C GLN A 6 29.00 17.88 36.94
N PRO A 7 27.80 18.49 37.11
CA PRO A 7 26.61 17.98 36.42
C PRO A 7 26.35 18.60 35.03
N PHE A 8 26.98 19.73 34.67
CA PHE A 8 26.72 20.39 33.39
C PHE A 8 27.30 19.61 32.20
N TRP A 9 28.51 19.06 32.34
CA TRP A 9 29.15 18.26 31.29
C TRP A 9 28.43 16.93 31.01
N LEU A 10 27.80 16.34 32.04
CA LEU A 10 27.00 15.12 31.90
C LEU A 10 25.75 15.35 31.03
N LEU A 11 25.12 16.52 31.14
CA LEU A 11 23.96 16.87 30.31
C LEU A 11 24.36 17.05 28.84
N VAL A 12 25.51 17.68 28.58
CA VAL A 12 26.03 17.89 27.22
C VAL A 12 26.41 16.55 26.57
N ILE A 13 27.08 15.66 27.30
CA ILE A 13 27.41 14.31 26.82
C ILE A 13 26.14 13.51 26.50
N GLY A 14 25.15 13.54 27.40
CA GLY A 14 23.87 12.82 27.20
C GLY A 14 23.12 13.30 25.96
N ALA A 15 23.10 14.61 25.70
CA ALA A 15 22.48 15.18 24.51
C ALA A 15 23.18 14.74 23.22
N ILE A 16 24.51 14.75 23.19
CA ILE A 16 25.30 14.32 22.03
C ILE A 16 25.09 12.82 21.74
N LEU A 17 25.10 11.99 22.78
CA LEU A 17 24.82 10.55 22.67
C LEU A 17 23.41 10.27 22.14
N GLY A 18 22.40 10.98 22.64
CA GLY A 18 21.02 10.83 22.18
C GLY A 18 20.86 11.18 20.69
N ILE A 19 21.50 12.27 20.24
CA ILE A 19 21.51 12.66 18.83
C ILE A 19 22.21 11.59 17.98
N PHE A 20 23.37 11.09 18.43
CA PHE A 20 24.11 10.05 17.71
C PHE A 20 23.30 8.76 17.54
N ILE A 21 22.59 8.32 18.58
CA ILE A 21 21.72 7.13 18.52
C ILE A 21 20.56 7.38 17.55
N SER A 22 19.93 8.56 17.62
CA SER A 22 18.82 8.93 16.75
C SER A 22 19.22 8.99 15.27
N LEU A 23 20.44 9.46 14.97
CA LEU A 23 20.98 9.48 13.61
C LEU A 23 21.45 8.11 13.12
N ASN A 24 21.93 7.24 14.01
CA ASN A 24 22.39 5.90 13.63
C ASN A 24 21.24 4.91 13.44
N PHE A 25 20.11 5.14 14.11
CA PHE A 25 18.91 4.31 13.97
C PHE A 25 18.20 4.57 12.64
N SER A 26 18.65 3.88 11.59
CA SER A 26 17.95 3.86 10.31
C SER A 26 16.59 3.18 10.47
N ALA A 27 15.50 3.93 10.30
CA ALA A 27 14.16 3.36 10.17
C ALA A 27 14.09 2.50 8.90
N ARG A 28 14.39 1.20 9.04
CA ARG A 28 14.16 0.22 7.96
C ARG A 28 12.66 -0.06 7.89
N ALA A 29 11.97 0.65 7.01
CA ALA A 29 10.68 0.20 6.52
C ALA A 29 10.94 -1.03 5.65
N ASP A 30 10.84 -2.20 6.26
CA ASP A 30 10.85 -3.46 5.51
C ASP A 30 9.56 -3.49 4.71
N ARG A 31 9.61 -2.98 3.48
CA ARG A 31 8.55 -3.23 2.53
C ARG A 31 8.74 -4.70 2.17
N SER A 32 8.11 -5.57 2.93
CA SER A 32 7.74 -6.91 2.49
C SER A 32 6.79 -6.75 1.31
N THR A 33 7.32 -6.25 0.20
CA THR A 33 6.59 -6.13 -1.04
C THR A 33 6.31 -7.54 -1.48
N THR A 34 5.04 -7.90 -1.47
CA THR A 34 4.38 -8.68 -2.51
C THR A 34 5.36 -8.95 -3.66
N GLY A 35 5.66 -10.23 -3.91
CA GLY A 35 6.66 -10.65 -4.89
C GLY A 35 6.50 -9.97 -6.25
N PRO A 36 7.50 -10.11 -7.15
CA PRO A 36 7.42 -9.52 -8.49
C PRO A 36 6.06 -9.79 -9.13
N LEU A 37 5.51 -8.78 -9.82
CA LEU A 37 4.18 -8.88 -10.41
C LEU A 37 4.09 -10.13 -11.31
N PRO A 38 2.96 -10.86 -11.26
CA PRO A 38 2.74 -12.05 -12.08
C PRO A 38 2.49 -11.64 -13.54
N ILE A 39 3.57 -11.41 -14.31
CA ILE A 39 3.50 -10.81 -15.65
C ILE A 39 2.76 -11.71 -16.64
N ASP A 40 2.88 -13.03 -16.52
CA ASP A 40 2.25 -13.98 -17.45
C ASP A 40 0.73 -14.02 -17.24
N GLU A 41 0.28 -14.00 -15.98
CA GLU A 41 -1.12 -13.94 -15.60
C GLU A 41 -1.75 -12.60 -16.00
N LEU A 42 -1.03 -11.49 -15.80
CA LEU A 42 -1.46 -10.17 -16.25
C LEU A 42 -1.59 -10.11 -17.78
N ARG A 43 -0.68 -10.77 -18.52
CA ARG A 43 -0.77 -10.87 -19.98
C ARG A 43 -2.03 -11.62 -20.40
N ALA A 44 -2.29 -12.79 -19.80
CA ALA A 44 -3.49 -13.57 -20.08
C ALA A 44 -4.77 -12.76 -19.78
N PHE A 45 -4.80 -12.04 -18.66
CA PHE A 45 -5.90 -11.13 -18.32
C PHE A 45 -6.12 -10.06 -19.39
N THR A 46 -5.06 -9.39 -19.85
CA THR A 46 -5.18 -8.34 -20.89
C THR A 46 -5.63 -8.90 -22.24
N GLU A 47 -5.23 -10.12 -22.59
CA GLU A 47 -5.68 -10.78 -23.82
C GLU A 47 -7.19 -11.04 -23.79
N VAL A 48 -7.71 -11.60 -22.68
CA VAL A 48 -9.15 -11.84 -22.50
C VAL A 48 -9.92 -10.53 -22.50
N PHE A 49 -9.43 -9.51 -21.79
CA PHE A 49 -10.03 -8.18 -21.78
C PHE A 49 -10.14 -7.60 -23.19
N GLY A 50 -9.04 -7.66 -23.96
CA GLY A 50 -9.01 -7.19 -25.35
C GLY A 50 -9.96 -7.97 -26.27
N ARG A 51 -10.04 -9.29 -26.08
CA ARG A 51 -10.97 -10.13 -26.84
C ARG A 51 -12.43 -9.74 -26.57
N ILE A 52 -12.80 -9.52 -25.30
CA ILE A 52 -14.14 -9.05 -24.94
C ILE A 52 -14.43 -7.71 -25.60
N LYS A 53 -13.48 -6.77 -25.60
CA LYS A 53 -13.68 -5.45 -26.21
C LYS A 53 -13.89 -5.49 -27.73
N ASN A 54 -13.24 -6.41 -28.43
CA ASN A 54 -13.26 -6.49 -29.89
C ASN A 54 -14.36 -7.41 -30.43
N ASP A 55 -14.62 -8.52 -29.74
CA ASP A 55 -15.45 -9.60 -30.26
C ASP A 55 -16.86 -9.63 -29.62
N TYR A 56 -17.09 -8.85 -28.56
CA TYR A 56 -18.41 -8.80 -27.92
C TYR A 56 -19.41 -7.98 -28.77
N VAL A 57 -20.66 -8.43 -28.76
CA VAL A 57 -21.70 -7.92 -29.66
C VAL A 57 -22.10 -6.47 -29.38
N GLU A 58 -21.86 -6.00 -28.15
CA GLU A 58 -22.14 -4.63 -27.70
C GLU A 58 -20.86 -3.95 -27.22
N THR A 59 -20.76 -2.63 -27.45
CA THR A 59 -19.68 -1.84 -26.85
C THR A 59 -19.83 -1.78 -25.34
N VAL A 60 -18.85 -2.36 -24.63
CA VAL A 60 -18.72 -2.31 -23.18
C VAL A 60 -17.76 -1.20 -22.75
N ASP A 61 -18.12 -0.47 -21.69
CA ASP A 61 -17.28 0.55 -21.05
C ASP A 61 -16.13 -0.10 -20.26
N ASP A 62 -14.93 0.47 -20.38
CA ASP A 62 -13.71 -0.08 -19.77
C ASP A 62 -13.77 -0.07 -18.25
N LYS A 63 -14.29 1.01 -17.65
CA LYS A 63 -14.39 1.13 -16.19
C LYS A 63 -15.37 0.11 -15.64
N LYS A 64 -16.50 -0.07 -16.33
CA LYS A 64 -17.48 -1.10 -15.97
C LYS A 64 -16.85 -2.49 -16.04
N LEU A 65 -16.18 -2.85 -17.14
CA LEU A 65 -15.59 -4.18 -17.32
C LEU A 65 -14.49 -4.48 -16.29
N ILE A 66 -13.65 -3.50 -15.97
CA ILE A 66 -12.64 -3.63 -14.91
C ILE A 66 -13.30 -3.77 -13.53
N LYS A 67 -14.34 -2.98 -13.23
CA LYS A 67 -15.06 -3.08 -11.95
C LYS A 67 -15.69 -4.46 -11.76
N GLU A 68 -16.33 -5.00 -12.80
CA GLU A 68 -16.90 -6.35 -12.78
C GLU A 68 -15.81 -7.43 -12.61
N ALA A 69 -14.65 -7.27 -13.26
CA ALA A 69 -13.53 -8.19 -13.09
C ALA A 69 -13.01 -8.20 -11.64
N ILE A 70 -12.88 -7.03 -11.01
CA ILE A 70 -12.48 -6.92 -9.60
C ILE A 70 -13.54 -7.56 -8.69
N ASN A 71 -14.82 -7.26 -8.91
CA ASN A 71 -15.92 -7.86 -8.14
C ASN A 71 -15.94 -9.38 -8.25
N GLY A 72 -15.69 -9.93 -9.44
CA GLY A 72 -15.59 -11.37 -9.68
C GLY A 72 -14.42 -12.00 -8.92
N MET A 73 -13.24 -11.36 -8.92
CA MET A 73 -12.08 -11.84 -8.15
C MET A 73 -12.36 -11.87 -6.64
N LEU A 74 -13.01 -10.83 -6.10
CA LEU A 74 -13.35 -10.76 -4.67
C LEU A 74 -14.43 -11.76 -4.27
N SER A 75 -15.45 -11.93 -5.12
CA SER A 75 -16.52 -12.91 -4.90
C SER A 75 -15.98 -14.35 -4.89
N GLY A 76 -14.95 -14.62 -5.70
CA GLY A 76 -14.24 -15.90 -5.71
C GLY A 76 -13.35 -16.14 -4.48
N LEU A 77 -12.94 -15.06 -3.78
CA LEU A 77 -12.09 -15.15 -2.60
C LEU A 77 -12.91 -15.39 -1.33
N ASP A 78 -13.96 -14.59 -1.11
CA ASP A 78 -14.81 -14.66 0.09
C ASP A 78 -16.17 -13.98 -0.19
N PRO A 79 -17.31 -14.62 0.16
CA PRO A 79 -18.65 -14.02 0.05
C PRO A 79 -18.84 -12.66 0.73
N HIS A 80 -18.00 -12.30 1.72
CA HIS A 80 -18.08 -11.02 2.41
C HIS A 80 -17.13 -9.94 1.84
N SER A 81 -16.28 -10.30 0.88
CA SER A 81 -15.38 -9.36 0.24
C SER A 81 -16.09 -8.56 -0.84
N ALA A 82 -16.02 -7.23 -0.76
CA ALA A 82 -16.62 -6.31 -1.73
C ALA A 82 -15.62 -5.22 -2.15
N TYR A 83 -15.63 -4.86 -3.44
CA TYR A 83 -14.86 -3.73 -3.94
C TYR A 83 -15.64 -2.44 -3.70
N LEU A 84 -15.01 -1.51 -2.97
CA LEU A 84 -15.57 -0.20 -2.71
C LEU A 84 -14.96 0.83 -3.67
N ASP A 85 -15.80 1.38 -4.55
CA ASP A 85 -15.39 2.54 -5.33
C ASP A 85 -15.47 3.83 -4.52
N ALA A 86 -15.02 4.93 -5.12
CA ALA A 86 -14.92 6.22 -4.45
C ALA A 86 -16.26 6.75 -3.94
N ASP A 87 -17.37 6.38 -4.59
CA ASP A 87 -18.70 6.85 -4.21
C ASP A 87 -19.30 5.95 -3.12
N ALA A 88 -19.19 4.63 -3.26
CA ALA A 88 -19.57 3.67 -2.22
C ALA A 88 -18.80 3.92 -0.91
N PHE A 89 -17.53 4.33 -0.98
CA PHE A 89 -16.76 4.68 0.21
C PHE A 89 -17.23 5.96 0.90
N LYS A 90 -17.76 6.93 0.15
CA LYS A 90 -18.35 8.14 0.74
C LYS A 90 -19.65 7.81 1.49
N GLU A 91 -20.45 6.89 0.95
CA GLU A 91 -21.67 6.39 1.59
C GLU A 91 -21.42 5.60 2.89
N LEU A 92 -20.22 5.07 3.10
CA LEU A 92 -19.85 4.46 4.39
C LEU A 92 -19.37 5.48 5.44
N LYS A 93 -19.02 6.70 5.02
CA LYS A 93 -18.47 7.75 5.88
C LYS A 93 -19.52 8.73 6.42
N VAL A 94 -20.80 8.49 6.13
CA VAL A 94 -21.94 9.26 6.66
C VAL A 94 -22.33 8.81 8.05
#